data_AF-A0A929NXM5-F1
#
_entry.id   AF-A0A929NXM5-F1
#
_cell.length_a   1.000
_cell.length_b   1.000
_cell.length_c   1.000
_cell.angle_alpha   90.00
_cell.angle_beta   90.00
_cell.angle_gamma   90.00
#
_symmetry.space_group_name_H-M   'P 1'
#
loop_
_entity.id
_entity.type
_entity.pdbx_description
1 polymer ?
#
loop_
_entity_poly.entity_id
_entity_poly.type
_entity_poly.pdbx_seq_one_letter_code
_entity_poly.pdbx_strand_id
1 'polypeptide(L)'
;MYYEHFGLKYPPFKITPDTQLFYSGANRGLTLDALVYAVKNGEGIIKVVGEVGSGKTMLCRMLEEKLPKEIEVVYIANPRLTPEMILHAIALE
;
A
#
# COMPACT_ATOMS: atom_id res chain seq x y z
N MET A 1 27.40 14.51 2.29
CA MET A 1 28.03 14.81 0.98
C MET A 1 27.00 14.86 -0.17
N TYR A 2 26.27 13.79 -0.51
CA TYR A 2 25.23 13.91 -1.54
C TYR A 2 23.91 14.55 -1.03
N TYR A 3 23.58 14.37 0.25
CA TYR A 3 22.36 14.97 0.83
C TYR A 3 22.35 16.49 0.72
N GLU A 4 23.42 17.16 1.15
CA GLU A 4 23.55 18.62 1.06
C GLU A 4 23.57 19.10 -0.38
N HIS A 5 24.24 18.38 -1.29
CA HIS A 5 24.28 18.72 -2.71
C HIS A 5 22.89 18.72 -3.37
N PHE A 6 22.02 17.78 -2.97
CA PHE A 6 20.64 17.66 -3.50
C PHE A 6 19.56 18.25 -2.58
N GLY A 7 19.93 18.89 -1.46
CA GLY A 7 18.96 19.44 -0.49
C GLY A 7 18.12 18.39 0.24
N LEU A 8 18.60 17.15 0.37
CA LEU A 8 17.88 16.06 1.02
C LEU A 8 18.05 16.13 2.54
N LYS A 9 16.94 16.01 3.27
CA LYS A 9 16.94 16.01 4.75
C LYS A 9 17.27 14.63 5.35
N TYR A 10 17.11 13.57 4.58
CA TYR A 10 17.28 12.18 5.01
C TYR A 10 17.52 11.26 3.80
N PRO A 11 17.92 9.99 4.01
CA PRO A 11 18.17 9.05 2.91
C PRO A 11 16.92 8.77 2.06
N PRO A 12 16.93 9.03 0.73
CA PRO A 12 15.74 8.93 -0.11
C PRO A 12 15.45 7.51 -0.64
N PHE A 13 16.39 6.57 -0.54
CA PHE A 13 16.29 5.23 -1.12
C PHE A 13 16.41 4.13 -0.05
N LYS A 14 15.48 4.09 0.90
CA LYS A 14 15.39 2.99 1.87
C LYS A 14 14.73 1.78 1.21
N ILE A 15 15.16 0.58 1.63
CA ILE A 15 14.54 -0.68 1.21
C ILE A 15 13.12 -0.80 1.78
N THR A 16 12.92 -0.33 3.00
CA THR A 16 11.60 -0.27 3.63
C THR A 16 10.78 0.86 2.99
N PRO A 17 9.55 0.57 2.52
CA PRO A 17 8.64 1.60 2.04
C PRO A 17 8.40 2.67 3.10
N ASP A 18 8.49 3.93 2.70
CA ASP A 18 8.18 5.09 3.55
C ASP A 18 7.00 5.82 2.92
N THR A 19 5.87 5.83 3.63
CA THR A 19 4.61 6.38 3.12
C THR A 19 4.65 7.89 2.92
N GLN A 20 5.51 8.59 3.67
CA GLN A 20 5.71 10.02 3.54
C GLN A 20 6.38 10.40 2.21
N LEU A 21 7.01 9.44 1.55
CA LEU A 21 7.67 9.59 0.25
C LEU A 21 6.79 9.16 -0.94
N PHE A 22 5.49 8.96 -0.72
CA PHE A 22 4.60 8.59 -1.81
C PHE A 22 4.54 9.64 -2.92
N TYR A 23 4.89 9.23 -4.14
CA TYR A 23 4.72 10.04 -5.34
C TYR A 23 3.41 9.70 -6.04
N SER A 24 2.46 10.64 -6.04
CA SER A 24 1.11 10.47 -6.61
C SER A 24 1.04 10.57 -8.14
N GLY A 25 2.12 11.01 -8.80
CA GLY A 25 2.18 11.14 -10.25
C GLY A 25 2.14 9.80 -11.00
N ALA A 26 2.10 9.89 -12.34
CA ALA A 26 2.00 8.74 -13.24
C ALA A 26 0.85 7.78 -12.85
N ASN A 27 -0.34 8.36 -12.67
CA ASN A 27 -1.61 7.71 -12.32
C ASN A 27 -1.67 7.01 -10.96
N ARG A 28 -0.63 7.03 -10.13
CA ARG A 28 -0.65 6.36 -8.82
C ARG A 28 -1.69 6.94 -7.87
N GLY A 29 -1.85 8.26 -7.86
CA GLY A 29 -2.88 8.95 -7.08
C GLY A 29 -4.28 8.57 -7.53
N LEU A 30 -4.54 8.59 -8.85
CA LEU A 30 -5.84 8.19 -9.41
C LEU A 30 -6.17 6.72 -9.11
N THR A 31 -5.20 5.82 -9.23
CA THR A 31 -5.38 4.40 -8.86
C THR A 31 -5.68 4.26 -7.38
N LEU A 32 -4.98 4.98 -6.51
CA LEU A 32 -5.23 4.95 -5.07
C LEU A 32 -6.65 5.45 -4.74
N ASP A 33 -7.08 6.54 -5.35
CA ASP A 33 -8.42 7.10 -5.13
C ASP A 33 -9.52 6.15 -5.64
N ALA A 34 -9.29 5.46 -6.77
CA ALA A 34 -10.18 4.42 -7.27
C ALA A 34 -10.27 3.21 -6.31
N LEU A 35 -9.15 2.79 -5.70
CA LEU A 35 -9.14 1.72 -4.70
C LEU A 35 -9.92 2.12 -3.44
N VAL A 36 -9.72 3.34 -2.94
CA VAL A 36 -10.48 3.87 -1.79
C VAL A 36 -11.98 3.89 -2.11
N TYR A 37 -12.36 4.34 -3.31
CA TYR A 37 -13.76 4.31 -3.75
C TYR A 37 -14.33 2.89 -3.75
N ALA A 38 -13.64 1.94 -4.38
CA ALA A 38 -14.11 0.58 -4.52
C ALA A 38 -14.32 -0.12 -3.15
N VAL A 39 -13.38 0.08 -2.21
CA VAL A 39 -13.52 -0.42 -0.83
C VAL A 39 -14.74 0.21 -0.13
N LYS A 40 -14.92 1.53 -0.23
CA LYS A 40 -16.05 2.22 0.43
C LYS A 40 -17.42 1.81 -0.12
N ASN A 41 -17.49 1.35 -1.36
CA ASN A 41 -18.74 0.90 -1.99
C ASN A 41 -18.97 -0.62 -1.87
N GLY A 42 -18.09 -1.35 -1.18
CA GLY A 42 -18.22 -2.80 -1.02
C GLY A 42 -18.07 -3.57 -2.34
N GLU A 43 -17.28 -3.05 -3.28
CA GLU A 43 -16.88 -3.85 -4.44
C GLU A 43 -16.14 -5.11 -3.94
N GLY A 44 -16.38 -6.25 -4.58
CA GLY A 44 -15.89 -7.55 -4.12
C GLY A 44 -14.37 -7.71 -4.19
N ILE A 45 -13.88 -8.50 -5.14
CA ILE A 45 -12.45 -8.78 -5.25
C ILE A 45 -11.80 -7.79 -6.21
N ILE A 46 -10.83 -7.02 -5.70
CA ILE A 46 -10.04 -6.07 -6.48
C ILE A 46 -8.63 -6.59 -6.67
N LYS A 47 -8.13 -6.58 -7.91
CA LYS A 47 -6.77 -7.03 -8.25
C LYS A 47 -5.95 -5.87 -8.82
N VAL A 48 -4.82 -5.57 -8.17
CA VAL A 48 -3.83 -4.61 -8.67
C VAL A 48 -2.68 -5.35 -9.35
N VAL A 49 -2.40 -5.01 -10.61
CA VAL A 49 -1.32 -5.61 -11.41
C VAL A 49 -0.32 -4.56 -11.86
N GLY A 50 0.93 -4.98 -12.05
CA GLY A 50 2.01 -4.13 -12.52
C GLY A 50 3.37 -4.83 -12.38
N GLU A 51 4.38 -4.31 -13.05
CA GLU A 51 5.73 -4.88 -13.08
C GLU A 51 6.42 -4.86 -11.71
N VAL A 52 7.48 -5.65 -11.55
CA VAL A 52 8.34 -5.60 -10.35
C VAL A 52 8.88 -4.18 -10.19
N GLY A 53 8.84 -3.66 -8.95
CA GLY A 53 9.26 -2.28 -8.68
C GLY A 53 8.24 -1.19 -9.04
N SER A 54 7.05 -1.52 -9.55
CA SER A 54 6.06 -0.50 -9.93
C SER A 54 5.42 0.26 -8.77
N GLY A 55 5.65 -0.18 -7.52
CA GLY A 55 5.10 0.43 -6.32
C GLY A 55 3.82 -0.22 -5.77
N LYS A 56 3.49 -1.45 -6.17
CA LYS A 56 2.29 -2.18 -5.68
C LYS A 56 2.21 -2.24 -4.15
N THR A 57 3.29 -2.66 -3.49
CA THR A 57 3.35 -2.75 -2.01
C THR A 57 3.15 -1.38 -1.36
N MET A 58 3.75 -0.35 -1.95
CA MET A 58 3.60 1.03 -1.51
C MET A 58 2.15 1.51 -1.65
N LEU A 59 1.47 1.15 -2.75
CA LEU A 59 0.07 1.47 -2.97
C LEU A 59 -0.85 0.80 -1.93
N CYS A 60 -0.59 -0.46 -1.57
CA CYS A 60 -1.33 -1.14 -0.50
C CYS A 60 -1.17 -0.44 0.86
N ARG A 61 0.05 0.01 1.20
CA ARG A 61 0.29 0.77 2.44
C ARG A 61 -0.40 2.12 2.44
N MET A 62 -0.37 2.84 1.32
CA MET A 62 -1.11 4.10 1.20
C MET A 62 -2.62 3.91 1.25
N LEU A 63 -3.14 2.77 0.77
CA LEU A 63 -4.55 2.44 0.86
C LEU A 63 -4.96 2.28 2.33
N GLU A 64 -4.21 1.49 3.10
CA GLU A 64 -4.38 1.34 4.56
C GLU A 64 -4.39 2.71 5.27
N GLU A 65 -3.45 3.61 4.94
CA GLU A 65 -3.41 4.96 5.54
C GLU A 65 -4.56 5.88 5.11
N LYS A 66 -5.07 5.74 3.88
CA LYS A 66 -6.16 6.59 3.36
C LYS A 66 -7.55 6.10 3.73
N LEU A 67 -7.71 4.84 4.09
CA LEU A 67 -9.02 4.29 4.43
C LEU A 67 -9.55 4.95 5.72
N PRO A 68 -10.87 5.21 5.80
CA PRO A 68 -11.50 5.73 7.01
C PRO A 68 -11.29 4.79 8.20
N LYS A 69 -11.23 5.34 9.42
CA LYS A 69 -10.98 4.55 10.65
C LYS A 69 -12.10 3.57 10.98
N GLU A 70 -13.27 3.74 10.38
CA GLU A 70 -14.42 2.85 10.51
C GLU A 70 -14.23 1.54 9.71
N ILE A 71 -13.21 1.49 8.83
CA ILE A 71 -12.86 0.30 8.06
C ILE A 71 -11.67 -0.36 8.74
N GLU A 72 -11.90 -1.55 9.27
CA GLU A 72 -10.86 -2.41 9.81
C GLU A 72 -10.07 -3.05 8.65
N VAL A 73 -8.74 -3.00 8.73
CA VAL A 73 -7.85 -3.46 7.66
C VAL A 73 -6.96 -4.57 8.17
N VAL A 74 -7.13 -5.78 7.61
CA VAL A 74 -6.21 -6.90 7.84
C VAL A 74 -5.18 -6.98 6.72
N TYR A 75 -3.90 -6.74 7.03
CA TYR A 75 -2.82 -6.77 6.04
C TYR A 75 -2.09 -8.12 5.99
N ILE A 76 -2.34 -8.89 4.92
CA ILE A 76 -1.70 -10.20 4.72
C ILE A 76 -0.49 -10.08 3.78
N ALA A 77 0.71 -9.99 4.38
CA ALA A 77 1.95 -9.83 3.62
C ALA A 77 2.53 -11.14 3.04
N ASN A 78 2.25 -12.27 3.70
CA ASN A 78 2.84 -13.56 3.33
C ASN A 78 2.00 -14.25 2.24
N PRO A 79 2.53 -14.45 1.03
CA PRO A 79 1.79 -15.11 -0.05
C PRO A 79 1.69 -16.64 0.11
N ARG A 80 2.36 -17.24 1.09
CA ARG A 80 2.43 -18.69 1.31
C ARG A 80 1.50 -19.17 2.43
N LEU A 81 0.28 -18.66 2.49
CA LEU A 81 -0.72 -19.08 3.45
C LEU A 81 -1.65 -20.12 2.82
N THR A 82 -2.00 -21.16 3.58
CA THR A 82 -3.11 -22.03 3.21
C THR A 82 -4.44 -21.30 3.45
N PRO A 83 -5.55 -21.76 2.86
CA PRO A 83 -6.87 -21.20 3.13
C PRO A 83 -7.20 -21.11 4.63
N GLU A 84 -6.85 -22.12 5.42
CA GLU A 84 -7.09 -22.13 6.87
C GLU A 84 -6.27 -21.04 7.58
N MET A 85 -5.02 -20.85 7.18
CA MET A 85 -4.16 -19.81 7.75
C MET A 85 -4.68 -18.40 7.43
N ILE A 86 -5.34 -18.19 6.29
CA ILE A 86 -5.99 -16.92 5.96
C ILE A 86 -7.15 -16.65 6.94
N LEU A 87 -7.99 -17.66 7.21
CA LEU A 87 -9.08 -17.52 8.18
C LEU A 87 -8.54 -17.20 9.59
N HIS A 88 -7.46 -17.86 10.01
CA HIS A 88 -6.80 -17.55 11.26
C HIS A 88 -6.21 -16.14 11.29
N ALA A 89 -5.61 -15.67 10.20
CA ALA A 89 -5.07 -14.31 10.11
C ALA A 89 -6.16 -13.24 10.21
N ILE A 90 -7.35 -13.51 9.65
CA ILE A 90 -8.49 -12.59 9.74
C ILE A 90 -9.10 -12.60 11.15
N ALA A 91 -9.13 -13.75 11.83
CA ALA A 91 -9.77 -13.87 13.14
C ALA A 91 -8.91 -13.42 14.34
N LEU A 92 -7.62 -13.13 14.13
CA LEU A 92 -6.67 -12.73 15.18
C LEU A 92 -6.52 -11.22 15.33
N GLU A 93 -6.93 -10.45 14.32
CA GLU A 93 -7.08 -8.99 14.38
C GLU A 93 -8.44 -8.64 15.00
#